data_AF-A0A7X9FTL0-F1
#
_entry.id   AF-A0A7X9FTL0-F1
#
_cell.length_a   1.000
_cell.length_b   1.000
_cell.length_c   1.000
_cell.angle_alpha   90.00
_cell.angle_beta   90.00
_cell.angle_gamma   90.00
#
_symmetry.space_group_name_H-M   'P 1'
#
loop_
_entity.id
_entity.type
_entity.pdbx_description
1 polymer ?
#
loop_
_entity_poly.entity_id
_entity_poly.type
_entity_poly.pdbx_seq_one_letter_code
_entity_poly.pdbx_strand_id
1 'polypeptide(L)'
;KRIILTAINAKYHYKAICSLHNFVKNDKRLTKALEESGFSGKDLQTRCAKFYYNFLSYHSPIRKSIGTGIGTFLQAEDSKIASDILWYFTRQDIPVLPVHDSFIIAERHEEALRQVMQNTYKSYFGFAINVERK
;
A
#
# COMPACT_ATOMS: atom_id res chain seq x y z
N LYS A 1 5.96 5.65 6.51
CA LYS A 1 4.97 4.83 5.73
C LYS A 1 3.98 5.67 4.92
N ARG A 2 3.28 6.67 5.51
CA ARG A 2 2.23 7.45 4.80
C ARG A 2 2.67 8.16 3.51
N ILE A 3 3.86 8.76 3.47
CA ILE A 3 4.37 9.47 2.27
C ILE A 3 4.47 8.53 1.05
N ILE A 4 4.92 7.30 1.26
CA ILE A 4 5.04 6.29 0.21
C ILE A 4 3.65 5.91 -0.32
N LEU A 5 2.70 5.67 0.60
CA LEU A 5 1.32 5.34 0.25
C LEU A 5 0.67 6.46 -0.58
N THR A 6 0.87 7.72 -0.15
CA THR A 6 0.37 8.91 -0.86
C THR A 6 1.00 9.05 -2.25
N ALA A 7 2.30 8.80 -2.39
CA ALA A 7 2.99 8.90 -3.67
C ALA A 7 2.52 7.82 -4.66
N ILE A 8 2.33 6.60 -4.18
CA ILE A 8 1.90 5.45 -4.99
C ILE A 8 0.43 5.56 -5.38
N ASN A 9 -0.44 5.98 -4.46
CA ASN A 9 -1.89 6.05 -4.69
C ASN A 9 -2.36 7.33 -5.40
N ALA A 10 -1.49 8.34 -5.55
CA ALA A 10 -1.85 9.54 -6.29
C ALA A 10 -2.11 9.23 -7.78
N LYS A 11 -3.22 9.74 -8.32
CA LYS A 11 -3.56 9.62 -9.74
C LYS A 11 -2.67 10.45 -10.67
N TYR A 12 -1.98 11.45 -10.12
CA TYR A 12 -1.08 12.35 -10.86
C TYR A 12 0.10 12.79 -9.98
N HIS A 13 1.26 13.02 -10.60
CA HIS A 13 2.47 13.51 -9.91
C HIS A 13 2.23 14.79 -9.12
N TYR A 14 1.52 15.77 -9.68
CA TYR A 14 1.24 17.03 -8.98
C TYR A 14 0.40 16.81 -7.71
N LYS A 15 -0.55 15.87 -7.72
CA LYS A 15 -1.35 15.52 -6.53
C LYS A 15 -0.50 14.88 -5.44
N ALA A 16 0.47 14.03 -5.81
CA ALA A 16 1.41 13.47 -4.85
C ALA A 16 2.24 14.58 -4.16
N ILE A 17 2.73 15.54 -4.94
CA ILE A 17 3.50 16.68 -4.43
C ILE A 17 2.64 17.56 -3.52
N CYS A 18 1.42 17.92 -3.94
CA CYS A 18 0.50 18.71 -3.11
C CYS A 18 0.12 17.99 -1.81
N SER A 19 -0.09 16.68 -1.86
CA SER A 19 -0.39 15.92 -0.66
C SER A 19 0.80 15.82 0.29
N LEU A 20 2.02 15.71 -0.25
CA LEU A 20 3.25 15.78 0.55
C LEU A 20 3.41 17.16 1.18
N HIS A 21 3.16 18.23 0.42
CA HIS A 21 3.18 19.60 0.93
C HIS A 21 2.21 19.75 2.10
N ASN A 22 0.95 19.36 1.92
CA ASN A 22 -0.07 19.45 2.95
C ASN A 22 0.28 18.63 4.20
N PHE A 23 0.85 17.45 4.00
CA PHE A 23 1.33 16.61 5.10
C PHE A 23 2.40 17.33 5.93
N VAL A 24 3.43 17.85 5.26
CA VAL A 24 4.53 18.56 5.94
C VAL A 24 4.02 19.79 6.67
N LYS A 25 3.16 20.59 6.02
CA LYS A 25 2.59 21.81 6.60
C LYS A 25 1.74 21.55 7.86
N ASN A 26 1.00 20.43 7.89
CA ASN A 26 0.10 20.09 8.98
C ASN A 26 0.81 19.33 10.13
N ASP A 27 2.05 18.88 9.95
CA ASP A 27 2.81 18.19 10.98
C ASP A 27 3.67 19.19 11.78
N LYS A 28 3.25 19.47 13.02
CA LYS A 28 3.93 20.42 13.91
C LYS A 28 5.41 20.09 14.15
N ARG A 29 5.78 18.79 14.15
CA ARG A 29 7.18 18.38 14.36
C ARG A 29 8.02 18.70 13.14
N LEU A 30 7.49 18.43 11.94
CA LEU A 30 8.18 18.74 10.69
C LEU A 30 8.27 20.24 10.45
N THR A 31 7.20 21.00 10.70
CA THR A 31 7.23 22.46 10.58
C THR A 31 8.27 23.09 11.50
N LYS A 32 8.34 22.66 12.76
CA LYS A 32 9.36 23.13 13.72
C LYS A 32 10.78 22.75 13.27
N ALA A 33 11.00 21.52 12.83
CA ALA A 33 12.31 21.08 12.33
C ALA A 33 12.75 21.86 11.08
N LEU A 34 11.80 22.24 10.21
CA LEU A 34 12.07 23.09 9.05
C LEU A 34 12.48 24.50 9.49
N GLU A 35 11.74 25.11 10.40
CA GLU A 35 12.07 26.44 10.96
C GLU A 35 13.46 26.45 11.60
N GLU A 36 13.79 25.44 12.41
CA GLU A 36 15.10 25.28 13.06
C GLU A 36 16.25 25.09 12.05
N SER A 37 15.96 24.50 10.88
CA SER A 37 16.93 24.35 9.79
C SER A 37 17.17 25.64 8.98
N GLY A 38 16.55 26.76 9.38
CA GLY A 38 16.63 28.04 8.66
C GLY A 38 15.81 28.07 7.38
N PHE A 39 14.78 27.23 7.28
CA PHE A 39 13.99 27.09 6.06
C PHE A 39 12.93 28.18 5.92
N SER A 40 12.90 28.86 4.76
CA SER A 40 11.79 29.75 4.39
C SER A 40 10.63 28.94 3.80
N GLY A 41 9.46 29.02 4.42
CA GLY A 41 8.26 28.28 3.97
C GLY A 41 7.83 28.53 2.52
N LYS A 42 8.35 29.57 1.87
CA LYS A 42 8.10 29.88 0.45
C LYS A 42 8.64 28.81 -0.52
N ASP A 43 9.63 28.01 -0.11
CA ASP A 43 10.27 27.00 -0.98
C ASP A 43 9.73 25.56 -0.77
N LEU A 44 8.72 25.38 0.09
CA LEU A 44 8.27 24.04 0.49
C LEU A 44 7.80 23.21 -0.70
N GLN A 45 7.06 23.84 -1.61
CA GLN A 45 6.56 23.19 -2.83
C GLN A 45 7.71 22.63 -3.69
N THR A 46 8.75 23.44 -3.91
CA THR A 46 9.92 23.07 -4.71
C THR A 46 10.67 21.90 -4.08
N ARG A 47 10.81 21.88 -2.74
CA ARG A 47 11.45 20.78 -2.04
C ARG A 47 10.63 19.50 -2.05
N CYS A 48 9.31 19.59 -1.87
CA CYS A 48 8.41 18.45 -2.02
C CYS A 48 8.49 17.86 -3.44
N ALA A 49 8.55 18.71 -4.46
CA ALA A 49 8.75 18.27 -5.84
C ALA A 49 10.11 17.57 -6.02
N LYS A 50 11.20 18.17 -5.53
CA LYS A 50 12.54 17.57 -5.60
C LYS A 50 12.60 16.21 -4.88
N PHE A 51 12.04 16.12 -3.68
CA PHE A 51 11.94 14.87 -2.94
C PHE A 51 11.17 13.81 -3.73
N TYR A 52 10.03 14.19 -4.31
CA TYR A 52 9.20 13.29 -5.11
C TYR A 52 9.94 12.74 -6.34
N TYR A 53 10.66 13.58 -7.09
CA TYR A 53 11.43 13.12 -8.25
C TYR A 53 12.66 12.27 -7.86
N ASN A 54 13.31 12.57 -6.74
CA ASN A 54 14.36 11.70 -6.19
C ASN A 54 13.78 10.33 -5.81
N PHE A 55 12.59 10.32 -5.19
CA PHE A 55 11.89 9.07 -4.87
C PHE A 55 11.55 8.26 -6.13
N LEU A 56 11.07 8.90 -7.20
CA LEU A 56 10.82 8.24 -8.49
C LEU A 56 12.10 7.66 -9.11
N SER A 57 13.22 8.38 -8.99
CA SER A 57 14.51 7.95 -9.54
C SER A 57 15.06 6.75 -8.80
N TYR A 58 14.96 6.76 -7.46
CA TYR A 58 15.34 5.62 -6.63
C TYR A 58 14.50 4.38 -6.93
N HIS A 59 13.19 4.55 -7.14
CA HIS A 59 12.26 3.45 -7.46
C HIS A 59 12.08 3.25 -8.97
N SER A 60 13.16 3.34 -9.74
CA SER A 60 13.15 3.21 -11.21
C SER A 60 12.34 2.01 -11.74
N PRO A 61 12.42 0.79 -11.14
CA PRO A 61 11.68 -0.37 -11.65
C PRO A 61 10.15 -0.20 -11.67
N ILE A 62 9.60 0.55 -10.71
CA ILE A 62 8.16 0.79 -10.56
C ILE A 62 7.76 2.23 -10.89
N ARG A 63 8.70 3.06 -11.35
CA ARG A 63 8.48 4.50 -11.60
C ARG A 63 7.29 4.76 -12.52
N LYS A 64 7.12 3.93 -13.57
CA LYS A 64 6.02 4.07 -14.55
C LYS A 64 4.64 3.85 -13.92
N SER A 65 4.58 3.11 -12.81
CA SER A 65 3.35 2.80 -12.09
C SER A 65 3.03 3.87 -11.03
N ILE A 66 4.04 4.57 -10.51
CA ILE A 66 3.85 5.61 -9.49
C ILE A 66 3.18 6.84 -10.11
N GLY A 67 2.18 7.40 -9.42
CA GLY A 67 1.49 8.60 -9.90
C GLY A 67 0.44 8.31 -10.97
N THR A 68 0.04 7.04 -11.17
CA THR A 68 -1.02 6.62 -12.10
C THR A 68 -2.34 6.27 -11.40
N GLY A 69 -2.32 6.13 -10.07
CA GLY A 69 -3.43 5.61 -9.28
C GLY A 69 -3.57 4.09 -9.27
N ILE A 70 -2.68 3.34 -9.94
CA ILE A 70 -2.71 1.86 -9.99
C ILE A 70 -2.62 1.23 -8.60
N GLY A 71 -1.98 1.88 -7.62
CA GLY A 71 -1.90 1.38 -6.26
C GLY A 71 -3.27 1.16 -5.61
N THR A 72 -4.21 2.09 -5.82
CA THR A 72 -5.59 1.94 -5.32
C THR A 72 -6.34 0.82 -6.02
N PHE A 73 -6.10 0.62 -7.32
CA PHE A 73 -6.66 -0.52 -8.05
C PHE A 73 -6.14 -1.84 -7.50
N LEU A 74 -4.82 -1.98 -7.32
CA LEU A 74 -4.20 -3.19 -6.77
C LEU A 74 -4.69 -3.48 -5.34
N GLN A 75 -4.85 -2.45 -4.50
CA GLN A 75 -5.44 -2.58 -3.16
C GLN A 75 -6.89 -3.07 -3.20
N ALA A 76 -7.66 -2.68 -4.22
CA ALA A 76 -9.03 -3.17 -4.40
C ALA A 76 -9.04 -4.64 -4.83
N GLU A 77 -8.17 -5.06 -5.74
CA GLU A 77 -8.04 -6.48 -6.12
C GLU A 77 -7.59 -7.35 -4.93
N ASP A 78 -6.63 -6.88 -4.14
CA ASP A 78 -6.19 -7.55 -2.90
C ASP A 78 -7.35 -7.73 -1.90
N SER A 79 -8.19 -6.69 -1.75
CA SER A 79 -9.38 -6.75 -0.87
C SER A 79 -10.44 -7.75 -1.36
N LYS A 80 -10.59 -7.93 -2.67
CA LYS A 80 -11.50 -8.94 -3.25
C LYS A 80 -11.00 -10.35 -2.98
N ILE A 81 -9.72 -10.61 -3.22
CA ILE A 81 -9.09 -11.90 -2.92
C ILE A 81 -9.28 -12.27 -1.45
N ALA A 82 -9.00 -11.32 -0.55
CA ALA A 82 -9.20 -11.53 0.88
C ALA A 82 -10.67 -11.86 1.20
N SER A 83 -11.60 -11.14 0.59
CA SER A 83 -13.04 -11.36 0.78
C SER A 83 -13.49 -12.74 0.31
N ASP A 84 -12.99 -13.22 -0.84
CA ASP A 84 -13.31 -14.55 -1.37
C ASP A 84 -12.77 -15.68 -0.47
N ILE A 85 -11.57 -15.50 0.08
CA ILE A 85 -10.99 -16.42 1.08
C ILE A 85 -11.87 -16.46 2.34
N LEU A 86 -12.26 -15.30 2.87
CA LEU A 86 -13.13 -15.23 4.05
C LEU A 86 -14.47 -15.91 3.80
N TRP A 87 -15.08 -15.66 2.63
CA TRP A 87 -16.37 -16.23 2.27
C TRP A 87 -16.31 -17.75 2.15
N TYR A 88 -15.22 -18.30 1.59
CA TYR A 88 -15.01 -19.75 1.53
C TYR A 88 -15.10 -20.41 2.91
N PHE A 89 -14.41 -19.87 3.92
CA PHE A 89 -14.41 -20.43 5.28
C PHE A 89 -15.70 -20.14 6.04
N THR A 90 -16.27 -18.94 5.84
CA THR A 90 -17.53 -18.54 6.48
C THR A 90 -18.67 -19.48 6.08
N ARG A 91 -18.73 -19.93 4.83
CA ARG A 91 -19.74 -20.91 4.37
C ARG A 91 -19.63 -22.30 4.98
N GLN A 92 -18.52 -22.60 5.64
CA GLN A 92 -18.24 -23.87 6.32
C GLN A 92 -18.31 -23.73 7.84
N ASP A 93 -18.78 -22.57 8.34
CA ASP A 93 -18.77 -22.22 9.76
C ASP A 93 -17.37 -22.29 10.40
N ILE A 94 -16.33 -22.04 9.59
CA ILE A 94 -14.94 -22.00 10.05
C ILE A 94 -14.55 -20.54 10.29
N PRO A 95 -14.21 -20.15 11.52
CA PRO A 95 -13.77 -18.79 11.82
C PRO A 95 -12.37 -18.55 11.26
N VAL A 96 -12.22 -17.45 10.53
CA VAL A 96 -10.95 -16.96 9.99
C VAL A 96 -10.88 -15.45 10.17
N LEU A 97 -9.73 -14.94 10.63
CA LEU A 97 -9.51 -13.52 10.87
C LEU A 97 -8.48 -12.98 9.86
N PRO A 98 -8.86 -12.03 8.99
CA PRO A 98 -7.91 -11.40 8.07
C PRO A 98 -7.06 -10.36 8.81
N VAL A 99 -5.76 -10.35 8.52
CA VAL A 99 -4.77 -9.37 8.99
C VAL A 99 -3.92 -8.92 7.79
N HIS A 100 -4.41 -7.91 7.07
CA HIS A 100 -3.83 -7.50 5.78
C HIS A 100 -3.77 -8.67 4.78
N ASP A 101 -2.56 -9.08 4.40
CA ASP A 101 -2.24 -10.19 3.49
C ASP A 101 -2.17 -11.55 4.19
N SER A 102 -2.35 -11.56 5.52
CA SER A 102 -2.21 -12.73 6.38
C SER A 102 -3.58 -13.11 6.94
N PHE A 103 -3.73 -14.37 7.34
CA PHE A 103 -4.97 -14.88 7.92
C PHE A 103 -4.67 -15.71 9.16
N ILE A 104 -5.48 -15.52 10.19
CA ILE A 104 -5.42 -16.29 11.43
C ILE A 104 -6.58 -17.28 11.41
N ILE A 105 -6.26 -18.57 11.54
CA ILE A 105 -7.21 -19.68 11.53
C ILE A 105 -6.78 -20.73 12.54
N ALA A 106 -7.70 -21.60 12.96
CA ALA A 106 -7.33 -22.75 13.77
C ALA A 106 -6.36 -23.67 13.01
N GLU A 107 -5.30 -24.15 13.69
CA GLU A 107 -4.18 -24.91 13.10
C GLU A 107 -4.64 -26.09 12.23
N ARG A 108 -5.69 -26.81 12.66
CA ARG A 108 -6.28 -27.92 11.89
C ARG A 108 -6.77 -27.56 10.49
N HIS A 109 -7.00 -26.27 10.21
CA HIS A 109 -7.44 -25.74 8.91
C HIS A 109 -6.33 -24.98 8.17
N GLU A 110 -5.09 -24.97 8.68
CA GLU A 110 -3.96 -24.27 8.06
C GLU A 110 -3.75 -24.69 6.60
N GLU A 111 -3.70 -26.00 6.35
CA GLU A 111 -3.48 -26.52 4.99
C GLU A 111 -4.63 -26.15 4.05
N ALA A 112 -5.87 -26.19 4.55
CA ALA A 112 -7.03 -25.74 3.80
C ALA A 112 -6.93 -24.24 3.46
N LEU A 113 -6.54 -23.40 4.43
CA LEU A 113 -6.33 -21.97 4.22
C LEU A 113 -5.25 -21.73 3.17
N ARG A 114 -4.12 -22.42 3.27
CA ARG A 114 -3.01 -22.30 2.32
C ARG A 114 -3.47 -22.63 0.90
N GLN A 115 -4.19 -23.73 0.73
CA GLN A 115 -4.72 -24.15 -0.57
C GLN A 115 -5.73 -23.15 -1.13
N VAL A 116 -6.62 -22.62 -0.29
CA VAL A 116 -7.63 -21.62 -0.69
C VAL A 116 -6.95 -20.31 -1.09
N MET A 117 -5.98 -19.82 -0.31
CA MET A 117 -5.20 -18.63 -0.65
C MET A 117 -4.51 -18.78 -2.00
N GLN A 118 -3.85 -19.90 -2.25
CA GLN A 118 -3.18 -20.19 -3.52
C GLN A 118 -4.17 -20.27 -4.69
N ASN A 119 -5.30 -20.97 -4.51
CA ASN A 119 -6.30 -21.15 -5.55
C ASN A 119 -7.00 -19.84 -5.91
N THR A 120 -7.40 -19.05 -4.91
CA THR A 120 -8.03 -17.74 -5.13
C THR A 120 -7.04 -16.79 -5.78
N TYR A 121 -5.78 -16.74 -5.35
CA TYR A 121 -4.79 -15.90 -6.03
C TYR A 121 -4.60 -16.30 -7.50
N LYS A 122 -4.48 -17.62 -7.75
CA LYS A 122 -4.32 -18.16 -9.11
C LYS A 122 -5.53 -17.89 -9.99
N SER A 123 -6.76 -17.85 -9.45
CA SER A 123 -7.95 -17.52 -10.26
C SER A 123 -7.98 -16.05 -10.69
N TYR A 124 -7.44 -15.14 -9.88
CA TYR A 124 -7.36 -13.71 -10.23
C TYR A 124 -6.21 -13.39 -11.18
N PHE A 125 -5.02 -14.00 -10.99
CA PHE A 125 -3.80 -13.60 -11.70
C PHE A 125 -3.20 -14.66 -12.64
N GLY A 126 -3.73 -15.88 -12.64
CA GLY A 126 -3.33 -16.95 -13.56
C GLY A 126 -2.05 -17.70 -13.18
N PHE A 127 -1.39 -17.36 -12.08
CA PHE A 127 -0.19 -18.06 -11.60
C PHE A 127 -0.27 -18.37 -10.10
N ALA A 128 0.47 -19.39 -9.67
CA ALA A 128 0.51 -19.82 -8.28
C ALA A 128 1.55 -19.02 -7.48
N ILE A 129 1.29 -18.86 -6.19
CA ILE A 129 2.19 -18.20 -5.24
C ILE A 129 2.58 -19.16 -4.11
N ASN A 130 3.72 -18.90 -3.47
CA ASN A 130 4.02 -19.53 -2.19
C ASN A 130 3.26 -18.81 -1.07
N VAL A 131 2.71 -19.58 -0.14
CA VAL A 131 2.01 -19.07 1.04
C VAL A 131 2.74 -19.61 2.26
N GLU A 132 3.29 -18.70 3.06
CA GLU A 132 4.16 -19.01 4.19
C GLU A 132 3.37 -19.07 5.50
N ARG A 133 3.74 -20.01 6.37
CA ARG A 133 3.30 -20.06 7.76
C ARG A 133 4.15 -19.08 8.57
N LYS A 134 3.50 -18.19 9.33
CA LYS A 134 4.15 -17.23 10.23
C LYS A 134 4.12 -17.71 11.68
#